data_AF-A0A9N9ZZN9-F1
#
_entry.id   AF-A0A9N9ZZN9-F1
#
_cell.length_a   1.000
_cell.length_b   1.000
_cell.length_c   1.000
_cell.angle_alpha   90.00
_cell.angle_beta   90.00
_cell.angle_gamma   90.00
#
_symmetry.space_group_name_H-M   'P 1'
#
loop_
_entity.id
_entity.type
_entity.pdbx_description
1 polymer ?
#
loop_
_entity_poly.entity_id
_entity_poly.type
_entity_poly.pdbx_seq_one_letter_code
_entity_poly.pdbx_strand_id
1 'polypeptide(L)'
;MSVDLKHSLRKLEFPTCVREALNQLEGLCASQSVGRVNIKQADLAMEIIAEFVFCETDRGRAKKQKLTCIQQLQLLEVLSDYFSYLSNGHESARNTVFMLLFPTTHLERAGILVKFVSMAIAIKNHQVLASTGIVMQQVGCGSKFSADLAEGLVEDYFILLPKVQAMLDDLPVTAPLFTANLLTALTELYGSIDKSAVPENLVALITKWLTEHPSLCYTAIITNLQPALPLGGIPMPALTPYVGLLKWCICCPLNNNTSSLYSQLHLALLQSLEESFHSKLIPQPRNIIPVQILSSFIPILVNKVKQLSKQHPNDSEVEKNIQLSLDRLAQAIQVALATESLFGNKEDLLNRLEVLAKRNRLLEIVLKTHQTKSFTIETPFVYV
;
A
#
# COMPACT_ATOMS: atom_id res chain seq x y z
N MET A 1 15.61 7.92 -37.53
CA MET A 1 15.19 6.93 -36.51
C MET A 1 13.91 7.38 -35.78
N SER A 2 13.92 8.41 -34.91
CA SER A 2 12.69 8.86 -34.20
C SER A 2 11.56 9.31 -35.14
N VAL A 3 11.88 10.09 -36.19
CA VAL A 3 10.90 10.57 -37.18
C VAL A 3 10.31 9.42 -38.00
N ASP A 4 11.12 8.44 -38.39
CA ASP A 4 10.69 7.28 -39.20
C ASP A 4 9.79 6.35 -38.40
N LEU A 5 10.12 6.13 -37.12
CA LEU A 5 9.33 5.32 -36.19
C LEU A 5 7.92 5.88 -36.02
N LYS A 6 7.81 7.19 -35.70
CA LYS A 6 6.51 7.85 -35.57
C LYS A 6 5.73 7.86 -36.87
N HIS A 7 6.40 8.03 -38.01
CA HIS A 7 5.76 7.97 -39.31
C HIS A 7 5.18 6.57 -39.62
N SER A 8 5.83 5.50 -39.18
CA SER A 8 5.31 4.13 -39.28
C SER A 8 4.06 3.94 -38.41
N LEU A 9 4.12 4.34 -37.14
CA LEU A 9 3.01 4.19 -36.19
C LEU A 9 1.76 4.96 -36.63
N ARG A 10 1.92 6.15 -37.25
CA ARG A 10 0.80 6.95 -37.78
C ARG A 10 0.03 6.30 -38.94
N LYS A 11 0.58 5.27 -39.58
CA LYS A 11 -0.12 4.53 -40.65
C LYS A 11 -1.07 3.47 -40.10
N LEU A 12 -1.01 3.21 -38.80
CA LEU A 12 -1.79 2.17 -38.15
C LEU A 12 -3.00 2.81 -37.44
N GLU A 13 -4.13 2.13 -37.54
CA GLU A 13 -5.34 2.51 -36.83
C GLU A 13 -5.32 1.99 -35.38
N PHE A 14 -6.11 2.63 -34.53
CA PHE A 14 -6.32 2.18 -33.16
C PHE A 14 -7.16 0.88 -33.13
N PRO A 15 -6.82 -0.14 -32.31
CA PRO A 15 -5.74 -0.20 -31.32
C PRO A 15 -4.44 -0.84 -31.84
N THR A 16 -4.33 -1.15 -33.13
CA THR A 16 -3.13 -1.78 -33.72
C THR A 16 -1.89 -0.91 -33.55
N CYS A 17 -2.03 0.42 -33.68
CA CYS A 17 -0.95 1.37 -33.41
C CYS A 17 -0.41 1.29 -31.98
N VAL A 18 -1.28 1.02 -30.99
CA VAL A 18 -0.91 0.86 -29.58
C VAL A 18 -0.05 -0.38 -29.41
N ARG A 19 -0.48 -1.52 -29.98
CA ARG A 19 0.26 -2.78 -29.89
C ARG A 19 1.67 -2.65 -30.46
N GLU A 20 1.79 -2.03 -31.63
CA GLU A 20 3.09 -1.78 -32.24
C GLU A 20 3.92 -0.80 -31.40
N ALA A 21 3.31 0.28 -30.89
CA ALA A 21 4.00 1.22 -30.01
C ALA A 21 4.57 0.55 -28.75
N LEU A 22 3.82 -0.34 -28.10
CA LEU A 22 4.26 -1.09 -26.91
C LEU A 22 5.45 -2.02 -27.21
N ASN A 23 5.45 -2.72 -28.35
CA ASN A 23 6.58 -3.54 -28.79
C ASN A 23 7.86 -2.70 -28.98
N GLN A 24 7.71 -1.50 -29.53
CA GLN A 24 8.83 -0.57 -29.75
C GLN A 24 9.34 0.01 -28.42
N LEU A 25 8.45 0.27 -27.45
CA LEU A 25 8.83 0.71 -26.10
C LEU A 25 9.66 -0.35 -25.35
N GLU A 26 9.32 -1.62 -25.50
CA GLU A 26 10.09 -2.72 -24.90
C GLU A 26 11.55 -2.69 -25.36
N GLY A 27 11.79 -2.55 -26.67
CA GLY A 27 13.14 -2.44 -27.22
C GLY A 27 13.91 -1.22 -26.70
N LEU A 28 13.22 -0.09 -26.51
CA LEU A 28 13.81 1.12 -25.91
C LEU A 28 14.18 0.89 -24.44
N CYS A 29 13.35 0.18 -23.67
CA CYS A 29 13.59 -0.12 -22.25
C CYS A 29 14.65 -1.22 -22.04
N ALA A 30 14.71 -2.25 -22.89
CA ALA A 30 15.71 -3.31 -22.82
C ALA A 30 17.14 -2.80 -23.08
N SER A 31 17.29 -1.69 -23.81
CA SER A 31 18.59 -1.04 -23.97
C SER A 31 19.09 -0.33 -22.70
N GLN A 32 18.16 0.05 -21.80
CA GLN A 32 18.47 0.70 -20.52
C GLN A 32 18.93 -0.30 -19.46
N SER A 33 18.55 -1.58 -19.57
CA SER A 33 19.03 -2.67 -18.71
C SER A 33 20.47 -3.12 -19.00
N VAL A 34 21.22 -2.38 -19.82
CA VAL A 34 22.68 -2.58 -20.04
C VAL A 34 23.50 -1.39 -19.51
N GLY A 35 22.89 -0.51 -18.68
CA GLY A 35 23.61 0.48 -17.87
C GLY A 35 23.86 1.83 -18.55
N ARG A 36 23.22 2.12 -19.69
CA ARG A 36 23.22 3.47 -20.28
C ARG A 36 21.79 4.01 -20.32
N VAL A 37 21.43 4.82 -19.34
CA VAL A 37 20.19 5.62 -19.38
C VAL A 37 20.38 6.74 -20.41
N ASN A 38 19.82 6.58 -21.60
CA ASN A 38 19.83 7.62 -22.62
C ASN A 38 18.56 8.47 -22.45
N ILE A 39 18.71 9.68 -21.90
CA ILE A 39 17.61 10.63 -21.66
C ILE A 39 16.76 10.83 -22.93
N LYS A 40 17.40 10.87 -24.12
CA LYS A 40 16.71 11.03 -25.40
C LYS A 40 15.79 9.85 -25.74
N GLN A 41 16.11 8.64 -25.29
CA GLN A 41 15.25 7.47 -25.46
C GLN A 41 14.06 7.51 -24.51
N ALA A 42 14.26 7.98 -23.27
CA ALA A 42 13.16 8.17 -22.32
C ALA A 42 12.18 9.25 -22.80
N ASP A 43 12.68 10.38 -23.32
CA ASP A 43 11.85 11.43 -23.92
C ASP A 43 11.06 10.89 -25.12
N LEU A 44 11.72 10.13 -26.01
CA LEU A 44 11.06 9.50 -27.15
C LEU A 44 9.97 8.52 -26.72
N ALA A 45 10.23 7.70 -25.69
CA ALA A 45 9.25 6.77 -25.14
C ALA A 45 8.03 7.51 -24.61
N MET A 46 8.22 8.60 -23.86
CA MET A 46 7.13 9.43 -23.35
C MET A 46 6.32 10.08 -24.48
N GLU A 47 6.97 10.56 -25.54
CA GLU A 47 6.28 11.09 -26.72
C GLU A 47 5.47 10.02 -27.45
N ILE A 48 5.99 8.79 -27.59
CA ILE A 48 5.26 7.67 -28.21
C ILE A 48 4.04 7.31 -27.37
N ILE A 49 4.18 7.24 -26.05
CA ILE A 49 3.08 6.93 -25.13
C ILE A 49 1.99 8.01 -25.21
N ALA A 50 2.38 9.30 -25.16
CA ALA A 50 1.43 10.40 -25.24
C ALA A 50 0.68 10.43 -26.58
N GLU A 51 1.38 10.23 -27.71
CA GLU A 51 0.78 10.29 -29.05
C GLU A 51 -0.05 9.03 -29.39
N PHE A 52 0.51 7.83 -29.21
CA PHE A 52 -0.06 6.60 -29.77
C PHE A 52 -0.80 5.72 -28.77
N VAL A 53 -0.46 5.80 -27.47
CA VAL A 53 -1.12 4.98 -26.44
C VAL A 53 -2.33 5.72 -25.85
N PHE A 54 -2.13 6.97 -25.43
CA PHE A 54 -3.18 7.76 -24.78
C PHE A 54 -3.85 8.83 -25.67
N CYS A 55 -3.35 9.02 -26.91
CA CYS A 55 -3.87 10.01 -27.86
C CYS A 55 -3.90 11.47 -27.32
N GLU A 56 -3.00 11.80 -26.39
CA GLU A 56 -2.93 13.10 -25.71
C GLU A 56 -2.39 14.21 -26.62
N THR A 57 -1.66 13.85 -27.68
CA THR A 57 -1.08 14.79 -28.64
C THR A 57 -1.46 14.41 -30.07
N ASP A 58 -1.80 15.40 -30.89
CA ASP A 58 -2.01 15.25 -32.32
C ASP A 58 -1.22 16.35 -33.05
N ARG A 59 -0.22 15.98 -33.87
CA ARG A 59 0.47 16.95 -34.72
C ARG A 59 -0.38 17.22 -35.96
N GLY A 60 -1.35 18.11 -35.80
CA GLY A 60 -2.17 18.61 -36.91
C GLY A 60 -3.51 19.20 -36.49
N ARG A 61 -4.00 18.88 -35.29
CA ARG A 61 -5.25 19.44 -34.73
C ARG A 61 -4.97 20.13 -33.41
N ALA A 62 -5.47 21.35 -33.25
CA ALA A 62 -5.25 22.19 -32.07
C ALA A 62 -5.90 21.67 -30.77
N LYS A 63 -6.48 20.46 -30.76
CA LYS A 63 -7.29 19.94 -29.65
C LYS A 63 -6.78 18.57 -29.20
N LYS A 64 -6.46 18.45 -27.90
CA LYS A 64 -6.25 17.16 -27.24
C LYS A 64 -7.45 16.25 -27.49
N GLN A 65 -7.24 15.07 -28.08
CA GLN A 65 -8.31 14.11 -28.33
C GLN A 65 -8.33 13.07 -27.21
N LYS A 66 -9.29 13.18 -26.28
CA LYS A 66 -9.46 12.17 -25.24
C LYS A 66 -9.94 10.86 -25.86
N LEU A 67 -9.42 9.73 -25.38
CA LEU A 67 -9.89 8.39 -25.75
C LEU A 67 -11.39 8.27 -25.45
N THR A 68 -12.15 7.77 -26.43
CA THR A 68 -13.56 7.38 -26.24
C THR A 68 -13.68 6.18 -25.31
N CYS A 69 -14.87 5.88 -24.78
CA CYS A 69 -15.08 4.71 -23.91
C CYS A 69 -14.69 3.38 -24.59
N ILE A 70 -15.01 3.22 -25.88
CA ILE A 70 -14.65 2.03 -26.66
C ILE A 70 -13.14 1.94 -26.82
N GLN A 71 -12.47 3.06 -27.14
CA GLN A 71 -11.02 3.08 -27.24
C GLN A 71 -10.34 2.83 -25.90
N GLN A 72 -10.90 3.32 -24.78
CA GLN A 72 -10.39 3.00 -23.45
C GLN A 72 -10.50 1.49 -23.18
N LEU A 73 -11.62 0.85 -23.48
CA LEU A 73 -11.78 -0.59 -23.31
C LEU A 73 -10.76 -1.37 -24.15
N GLN A 74 -10.67 -1.05 -25.44
CA GLN A 74 -9.68 -1.65 -26.36
C GLN A 74 -8.23 -1.41 -25.90
N LEU A 75 -7.93 -0.24 -25.33
CA LEU A 75 -6.62 0.05 -24.73
C LEU A 75 -6.34 -0.89 -23.55
N LEU A 76 -7.30 -1.05 -22.64
CA LEU A 76 -7.15 -1.93 -21.48
C LEU A 76 -6.91 -3.38 -21.91
N GLU A 77 -7.65 -3.87 -22.91
CA GLU A 77 -7.45 -5.19 -23.50
C GLU A 77 -6.02 -5.35 -24.07
N VAL A 78 -5.57 -4.40 -24.91
CA VAL A 78 -4.21 -4.43 -25.49
C VAL A 78 -3.12 -4.36 -24.42
N LEU A 79 -3.29 -3.53 -23.39
CA LEU A 79 -2.36 -3.46 -22.27
C LEU A 79 -2.33 -4.78 -21.49
N SER A 80 -3.50 -5.36 -21.19
CA SER A 80 -3.60 -6.64 -20.49
C SER A 80 -2.87 -7.74 -21.24
N ASP A 81 -3.13 -7.88 -22.54
CA ASP A 81 -2.45 -8.84 -23.41
C ASP A 81 -0.93 -8.60 -23.39
N TYR A 82 -0.51 -7.35 -23.61
CA TYR A 82 0.90 -6.98 -23.62
C TYR A 82 1.62 -7.40 -22.33
N PHE A 83 1.08 -7.05 -21.15
CA PHE A 83 1.67 -7.41 -19.86
C PHE A 83 1.64 -8.92 -19.57
N SER A 84 0.67 -9.66 -20.13
CA SER A 84 0.63 -11.12 -20.05
C SER A 84 1.68 -11.79 -20.95
N TYR A 85 1.90 -11.29 -22.17
CA TYR A 85 2.90 -11.85 -23.12
C TYR A 85 4.34 -11.45 -22.78
N LEU A 86 4.56 -10.33 -22.10
CA LEU A 86 5.88 -9.91 -21.61
C LEU A 86 6.46 -10.81 -20.50
N SER A 87 5.76 -11.88 -20.14
CA SER A 87 6.23 -12.94 -19.25
C SER A 87 7.55 -13.60 -19.70
N ASN A 88 7.93 -13.44 -20.97
CA ASN A 88 9.23 -13.88 -21.50
C ASN A 88 10.35 -12.82 -21.39
N GLY A 89 10.02 -11.58 -21.01
CA GLY A 89 10.97 -10.48 -20.79
C GLY A 89 11.44 -10.37 -19.34
N HIS A 90 12.53 -9.63 -19.10
CA HIS A 90 13.01 -9.35 -17.75
C HIS A 90 11.97 -8.51 -16.97
N GLU A 91 11.62 -8.94 -15.76
CA GLU A 91 10.64 -8.27 -14.87
C GLU A 91 10.86 -6.74 -14.75
N SER A 92 12.13 -6.31 -14.72
CA SER A 92 12.53 -4.91 -14.71
C SER A 92 12.08 -4.12 -15.93
N ALA A 93 12.14 -4.68 -17.14
CA ALA A 93 11.68 -4.03 -18.36
C ALA A 93 10.17 -3.82 -18.33
N ARG A 94 9.41 -4.84 -17.90
CA ARG A 94 7.96 -4.76 -17.71
C ARG A 94 7.57 -3.62 -16.77
N ASN A 95 8.21 -3.55 -15.61
CA ASN A 95 7.93 -2.50 -14.63
C ASN A 95 8.39 -1.12 -15.10
N THR A 96 9.46 -1.05 -15.90
CA THR A 96 9.89 0.21 -16.55
C THR A 96 8.80 0.73 -17.48
N VAL A 97 8.25 -0.13 -18.35
CA VAL A 97 7.15 0.25 -19.25
C VAL A 97 5.91 0.65 -18.45
N PHE A 98 5.56 -0.10 -17.40
CA PHE A 98 4.43 0.25 -16.53
C PHE A 98 4.58 1.64 -15.90
N MET A 99 5.76 1.97 -15.37
CA MET A 99 6.06 3.28 -14.79
C MET A 99 6.02 4.42 -15.82
N LEU A 100 6.43 4.17 -17.07
CA LEU A 100 6.33 5.15 -18.16
C LEU A 100 4.89 5.37 -18.62
N LEU A 101 4.06 4.31 -18.62
CA LEU A 101 2.64 4.41 -18.94
C LEU A 101 1.90 5.22 -17.88
N PHE A 102 2.17 4.97 -16.61
CA PHE A 102 1.45 5.56 -15.47
C PHE A 102 2.39 6.32 -14.52
N PRO A 103 3.01 7.43 -14.95
CA PRO A 103 3.88 8.22 -14.09
C PRO A 103 3.07 9.00 -13.05
N THR A 104 3.64 9.22 -11.88
CA THR A 104 2.99 9.96 -10.77
C THR A 104 2.67 11.42 -11.12
N THR A 105 3.32 11.98 -12.14
CA THR A 105 3.14 13.37 -12.60
C THR A 105 1.95 13.55 -13.54
N HIS A 106 1.37 12.47 -14.10
CA HIS A 106 0.35 12.56 -15.13
C HIS A 106 -1.04 12.12 -14.65
N LEU A 107 -1.67 12.99 -13.86
CA LEU A 107 -2.94 12.72 -13.16
C LEU A 107 -4.09 12.28 -14.09
N GLU A 108 -4.13 12.72 -15.34
CA GLU A 108 -5.19 12.34 -16.29
C GLU A 108 -5.20 10.83 -16.60
N ARG A 109 -4.07 10.13 -16.40
CA ARG A 109 -3.97 8.68 -16.62
C ARG A 109 -4.37 7.85 -15.40
N ALA A 110 -4.50 8.46 -14.22
CA ALA A 110 -4.85 7.76 -12.99
C ALA A 110 -6.20 7.04 -13.09
N GLY A 111 -7.20 7.67 -13.72
CA GLY A 111 -8.51 7.04 -13.92
C GLY A 111 -8.46 5.84 -14.89
N ILE A 112 -7.54 5.83 -15.86
CA ILE A 112 -7.31 4.67 -16.73
C ILE A 112 -6.61 3.56 -15.94
N LEU A 113 -5.63 3.91 -15.10
CA LEU A 113 -4.94 2.96 -14.22
C LEU A 113 -5.91 2.25 -13.28
N VAL A 114 -6.82 2.97 -12.62
CA VAL A 114 -7.85 2.37 -11.75
C VAL A 114 -8.64 1.31 -12.52
N LYS A 115 -9.19 1.68 -13.68
CA LYS A 115 -9.94 0.75 -14.53
C LYS A 115 -9.09 -0.44 -14.99
N PHE A 116 -7.82 -0.21 -15.27
CA PHE A 116 -6.89 -1.26 -15.70
C PHE A 116 -6.65 -2.27 -14.58
N VAL A 117 -6.39 -1.80 -13.36
CA VAL A 117 -6.19 -2.64 -12.18
C VAL A 117 -7.49 -3.34 -11.79
N SER A 118 -8.64 -2.66 -11.83
CA SER A 118 -9.95 -3.27 -11.63
C SER A 118 -10.21 -4.40 -12.63
N MET A 119 -9.92 -4.19 -13.91
CA MET A 119 -10.03 -5.24 -14.92
C MET A 119 -9.05 -6.39 -14.64
N ALA A 120 -7.80 -6.09 -14.27
CA ALA A 120 -6.77 -7.07 -13.95
C ALA A 120 -7.15 -7.95 -12.75
N ILE A 121 -7.82 -7.41 -11.74
CA ILE A 121 -8.41 -8.18 -10.63
C ILE A 121 -9.48 -9.14 -11.19
N ALA A 122 -10.43 -8.61 -11.97
CA ALA A 122 -11.57 -9.39 -12.48
C ALA A 122 -11.14 -10.55 -13.39
N ILE A 123 -10.12 -10.37 -14.23
CA ILE A 123 -9.60 -11.42 -15.13
C ILE A 123 -8.39 -12.18 -14.56
N LYS A 124 -8.00 -11.90 -13.30
CA LYS A 124 -6.83 -12.47 -12.61
C LYS A 124 -5.51 -12.32 -13.40
N ASN A 125 -5.25 -11.12 -13.95
CA ASN A 125 -3.99 -10.81 -14.61
C ASN A 125 -2.88 -10.51 -13.59
N HIS A 126 -2.20 -11.58 -13.14
CA HIS A 126 -1.16 -11.55 -12.11
C HIS A 126 -0.02 -10.58 -12.43
N GLN A 127 0.39 -10.47 -13.70
CA GLN A 127 1.55 -9.65 -14.09
C GLN A 127 1.27 -8.16 -13.94
N VAL A 128 0.05 -7.73 -14.31
CA VAL A 128 -0.40 -6.35 -14.12
C VAL A 128 -0.50 -6.02 -12.63
N LEU A 129 -1.06 -6.92 -11.83
CA LEU A 129 -1.16 -6.73 -10.37
C LEU A 129 0.23 -6.67 -9.73
N ALA A 130 1.16 -7.56 -10.11
CA ALA A 130 2.53 -7.54 -9.63
C ALA A 130 3.25 -6.22 -9.96
N SER A 131 3.17 -5.76 -11.22
CA SER A 131 3.74 -4.47 -11.64
C SER A 131 3.12 -3.30 -10.88
N THR A 132 1.80 -3.34 -10.65
CA THR A 132 1.11 -2.32 -9.84
C THR A 132 1.64 -2.31 -8.41
N GLY A 133 1.78 -3.48 -7.77
CA GLY A 133 2.34 -3.59 -6.43
C GLY A 133 3.77 -3.04 -6.32
N ILE A 134 4.62 -3.33 -7.31
CA ILE A 134 6.00 -2.84 -7.37
C ILE A 134 6.02 -1.31 -7.48
N VAL A 135 5.21 -0.73 -8.37
CA VAL A 135 5.13 0.72 -8.53
C VAL A 135 4.58 1.38 -7.28
N MET A 136 3.51 0.86 -6.66
CA MET A 136 2.95 1.41 -5.42
C MET A 136 4.00 1.53 -4.32
N GLN A 137 4.83 0.49 -4.12
CA GLN A 137 5.92 0.56 -3.15
C GLN A 137 7.03 1.51 -3.59
N GLN A 138 7.41 1.48 -4.86
CA GLN A 138 8.48 2.33 -5.40
C GLN A 138 8.12 3.83 -5.39
N VAL A 139 6.85 4.21 -5.51
CA VAL A 139 6.40 5.61 -5.38
C VAL A 139 5.99 5.96 -3.95
N GLY A 140 5.81 4.96 -3.10
CA GLY A 140 5.30 5.07 -1.74
C GLY A 140 3.78 4.87 -1.65
N CYS A 141 3.35 3.99 -0.73
CA CYS A 141 1.94 3.66 -0.52
C CYS A 141 1.13 4.83 0.07
N GLY A 142 1.76 5.80 0.72
CA GLY A 142 1.13 7.04 1.19
C GLY A 142 1.10 8.18 0.16
N SER A 143 1.57 7.95 -1.07
CA SER A 143 1.55 8.96 -2.13
C SER A 143 0.13 9.17 -2.69
N LYS A 144 -0.10 10.33 -3.34
CA LYS A 144 -1.36 10.60 -4.05
C LYS A 144 -1.67 9.53 -5.11
N PHE A 145 -0.65 9.02 -5.80
CA PHE A 145 -0.81 7.95 -6.79
C PHE A 145 -1.47 6.70 -6.17
N SER A 146 -0.94 6.24 -5.04
CA SER A 146 -1.44 5.05 -4.34
C SER A 146 -2.81 5.32 -3.70
N ALA A 147 -3.04 6.54 -3.20
CA ALA A 147 -4.32 6.94 -2.64
C ALA A 147 -5.44 6.99 -3.70
N ASP A 148 -5.21 7.62 -4.85
CA ASP A 148 -6.18 7.71 -5.95
C ASP A 148 -6.53 6.31 -6.49
N LEU A 149 -5.54 5.41 -6.56
CA LEU A 149 -5.76 4.01 -6.94
C LEU A 149 -6.62 3.27 -5.91
N ALA A 150 -6.27 3.37 -4.62
CA ALA A 150 -7.02 2.71 -3.56
C ALA A 150 -8.47 3.23 -3.46
N GLU A 151 -8.67 4.54 -3.58
CA GLU A 151 -9.99 5.18 -3.60
C GLU A 151 -10.82 4.68 -4.77
N GLY A 152 -10.26 4.65 -5.98
CA GLY A 152 -10.95 4.14 -7.17
C GLY A 152 -11.35 2.66 -7.06
N LEU A 153 -10.49 1.82 -6.47
CA LEU A 153 -10.83 0.41 -6.22
C LEU A 153 -11.93 0.25 -5.17
N VAL A 154 -11.95 1.10 -4.14
CA VAL A 154 -13.05 1.10 -3.17
C VAL A 154 -14.35 1.51 -3.87
N GLU A 155 -14.32 2.55 -4.69
CA GLU A 155 -15.46 3.01 -5.47
C GLU A 155 -16.00 1.88 -6.37
N ASP A 156 -15.14 1.21 -7.14
CA ASP A 156 -15.53 0.12 -8.04
C ASP A 156 -16.14 -1.08 -7.29
N TYR A 157 -15.46 -1.60 -6.27
CA TYR A 157 -15.80 -2.90 -5.67
C TYR A 157 -16.73 -2.83 -4.46
N PHE A 158 -16.80 -1.70 -3.76
CA PHE A 158 -17.59 -1.57 -2.53
C PHE A 158 -18.76 -0.61 -2.68
N ILE A 159 -18.69 0.35 -3.62
CA ILE A 159 -19.74 1.35 -3.83
C ILE A 159 -20.56 1.03 -5.08
N LEU A 160 -19.91 0.92 -6.25
CA LEU A 160 -20.57 0.76 -7.54
C LEU A 160 -21.01 -0.68 -7.80
N LEU A 161 -20.15 -1.67 -7.52
CA LEU A 161 -20.40 -3.08 -7.83
C LEU A 161 -20.19 -4.02 -6.62
N PRO A 162 -20.93 -3.86 -5.52
CA PRO A 162 -20.75 -4.68 -4.31
C PRO A 162 -20.96 -6.19 -4.55
N LYS A 163 -21.70 -6.58 -5.60
CA LYS A 163 -21.94 -7.98 -5.97
C LYS A 163 -20.69 -8.72 -6.46
N VAL A 164 -19.65 -8.00 -6.90
CA VAL A 164 -18.41 -8.61 -7.41
C VAL A 164 -17.27 -8.57 -6.39
N GLN A 165 -17.55 -8.22 -5.11
CA GLN A 165 -16.54 -8.17 -4.06
C GLN A 165 -15.79 -9.51 -3.89
N ALA A 166 -16.45 -10.64 -4.15
CA ALA A 166 -15.83 -11.97 -4.13
C ALA A 166 -14.63 -12.12 -5.09
N MET A 167 -14.52 -11.28 -6.13
CA MET A 167 -13.34 -11.25 -7.02
C MET A 167 -12.05 -10.86 -6.29
N LEU A 168 -12.17 -10.21 -5.13
CA LEU A 168 -11.05 -9.79 -4.31
C LEU A 168 -10.56 -10.90 -3.36
N ASP A 169 -11.30 -11.99 -3.19
CA ASP A 169 -10.97 -13.02 -2.19
C ASP A 169 -9.58 -13.64 -2.40
N ASP A 170 -9.24 -13.96 -3.64
CA ASP A 170 -7.98 -14.62 -4.00
C ASP A 170 -6.77 -13.67 -4.09
N LEU A 171 -6.98 -12.36 -3.91
CA LEU A 171 -5.96 -11.34 -4.15
C LEU A 171 -4.69 -11.51 -3.27
N PRO A 172 -4.79 -11.85 -1.97
CA PRO A 172 -3.60 -12.11 -1.14
C PRO A 172 -2.69 -13.20 -1.68
N VAL A 173 -3.25 -14.21 -2.37
CA VAL A 173 -2.49 -15.32 -2.94
C VAL A 173 -2.00 -14.98 -4.35
N THR A 174 -2.88 -14.37 -5.16
CA THR A 174 -2.64 -14.04 -6.57
C THR A 174 -1.60 -12.94 -6.73
N ALA A 175 -1.67 -11.91 -5.88
CA ALA A 175 -0.83 -10.72 -5.95
C ALA A 175 -0.50 -10.21 -4.53
N PRO A 176 0.31 -10.95 -3.75
CA PRO A 176 0.56 -10.65 -2.34
C PRO A 176 1.16 -9.26 -2.10
N LEU A 177 2.16 -8.86 -2.91
CA LEU A 177 2.78 -7.54 -2.81
C LEU A 177 1.80 -6.41 -3.07
N PHE A 178 1.01 -6.52 -4.15
CA PHE A 178 -0.03 -5.56 -4.47
C PHE A 178 -1.04 -5.44 -3.35
N THR A 179 -1.51 -6.58 -2.83
CA THR A 179 -2.49 -6.61 -1.73
C THR A 179 -1.93 -5.95 -0.47
N ALA A 180 -0.67 -6.24 -0.10
CA ALA A 180 -0.03 -5.61 1.05
C ALA A 180 0.10 -4.08 0.89
N ASN A 181 0.49 -3.62 -0.30
CA ASN A 181 0.63 -2.20 -0.59
C ASN A 181 -0.72 -1.48 -0.69
N LEU A 182 -1.74 -2.16 -1.20
CA LEU A 182 -3.13 -1.69 -1.19
C LEU A 182 -3.65 -1.54 0.24
N LEU A 183 -3.39 -2.49 1.14
CA LEU A 183 -3.73 -2.35 2.55
C LEU A 183 -3.09 -1.10 3.15
N THR A 184 -1.79 -0.89 2.91
CA THR A 184 -1.10 0.32 3.41
C THR A 184 -1.75 1.59 2.86
N ALA A 185 -2.04 1.65 1.56
CA ALA A 185 -2.71 2.81 0.93
C ALA A 185 -4.13 3.06 1.49
N LEU A 186 -4.92 2.01 1.69
CA LEU A 186 -6.25 2.09 2.30
C LEU A 186 -6.20 2.64 3.72
N THR A 187 -5.19 2.24 4.50
CA THR A 187 -5.03 2.75 5.86
C THR A 187 -4.71 4.23 5.91
N GLU A 188 -4.01 4.77 4.91
CA GLU A 188 -3.79 6.22 4.78
C GLU A 188 -5.07 6.94 4.34
N LEU A 189 -5.84 6.36 3.42
CA LEU A 189 -7.12 6.90 2.95
C LEU A 189 -8.10 7.12 4.13
N TYR A 190 -8.24 6.10 4.99
CA TYR A 190 -9.10 6.12 6.18
C TYR A 190 -8.35 6.38 7.50
N GLY A 191 -7.14 6.96 7.45
CA GLY A 191 -6.25 7.03 8.61
C GLY A 191 -6.60 8.09 9.66
N SER A 192 -7.61 8.92 9.42
CA SER A 192 -8.02 9.98 10.36
C SER A 192 -9.08 9.49 11.32
N ILE A 193 -8.92 9.81 12.61
CA ILE A 193 -9.89 9.48 13.68
C ILE A 193 -11.26 10.11 13.40
N ASP A 194 -11.28 11.27 12.73
CA ASP A 194 -12.48 12.08 12.50
C ASP A 194 -13.03 11.98 11.05
N LYS A 195 -12.41 11.18 10.17
CA LYS A 195 -12.93 10.94 8.82
C LYS A 195 -14.11 9.95 8.84
N SER A 196 -14.81 9.85 7.71
CA SER A 196 -15.85 8.85 7.45
C SER A 196 -15.42 7.46 7.90
N ALA A 197 -16.35 6.74 8.54
CA ALA A 197 -16.12 5.37 8.97
C ALA A 197 -15.69 4.49 7.78
N VAL A 198 -14.74 3.59 8.04
CA VAL A 198 -14.34 2.57 7.06
C VAL A 198 -15.57 1.72 6.73
N PRO A 199 -15.86 1.46 5.44
CA PRO A 199 -16.96 0.59 5.07
C PRO A 199 -16.84 -0.78 5.75
N GLU A 200 -17.90 -1.25 6.40
CA GLU A 200 -17.83 -2.49 7.21
C GLU A 200 -17.48 -3.72 6.36
N ASN A 201 -17.97 -3.78 5.12
CA ASN A 201 -17.62 -4.84 4.16
C ASN A 201 -16.12 -4.85 3.80
N LEU A 202 -15.46 -3.67 3.80
CA LEU A 202 -14.02 -3.57 3.59
C LEU A 202 -13.26 -4.12 4.79
N VAL A 203 -13.70 -3.76 6.01
CA VAL A 203 -13.12 -4.31 7.25
C VAL A 203 -13.28 -5.83 7.29
N ALA A 204 -14.45 -6.35 6.91
CA ALA A 204 -14.70 -7.79 6.85
C ALA A 204 -13.76 -8.51 5.88
N LEU A 205 -13.58 -7.98 4.66
CA LEU A 205 -12.66 -8.54 3.67
C LEU A 205 -11.21 -8.56 4.17
N ILE A 206 -10.74 -7.43 4.72
CA ILE A 206 -9.36 -7.32 5.24
C ILE A 206 -9.17 -8.26 6.43
N THR A 207 -10.16 -8.37 7.31
CA THR A 207 -10.12 -9.30 8.45
C THR A 207 -10.00 -10.74 7.96
N LYS A 208 -10.77 -11.14 6.95
CA LYS A 208 -10.66 -12.45 6.31
C LYS A 208 -9.25 -12.68 5.75
N TRP A 209 -8.75 -11.75 4.92
CA TRP A 209 -7.41 -11.83 4.34
C TRP A 209 -6.31 -12.01 5.39
N LEU A 210 -6.35 -11.27 6.49
CA LEU A 210 -5.31 -11.34 7.52
C LEU A 210 -5.43 -12.56 8.43
N THR A 211 -6.64 -13.09 8.58
CA THR A 211 -6.86 -14.35 9.31
C THR A 211 -6.35 -15.54 8.51
N GLU A 212 -6.56 -15.54 7.19
CA GLU A 212 -6.14 -16.63 6.29
C GLU A 212 -4.67 -16.50 5.85
N HIS A 213 -4.16 -15.28 5.74
CA HIS A 213 -2.81 -14.99 5.26
C HIS A 213 -2.09 -13.94 6.14
N PRO A 214 -1.65 -14.30 7.36
CA PRO A 214 -1.01 -13.36 8.28
C PRO A 214 0.26 -12.72 7.73
N SER A 215 0.99 -13.42 6.84
CA SER A 215 2.20 -12.92 6.20
C SER A 215 2.00 -11.69 5.31
N LEU A 216 0.75 -11.39 4.96
CA LEU A 216 0.39 -10.23 4.15
C LEU A 216 0.86 -8.91 4.78
N CYS A 217 0.83 -8.78 6.11
CA CYS A 217 1.24 -7.56 6.80
C CYS A 217 2.75 -7.28 6.74
N TYR A 218 3.60 -8.27 6.43
CA TYR A 218 5.04 -8.09 6.27
C TYR A 218 5.56 -8.47 4.88
N THR A 219 4.65 -8.75 3.93
CA THR A 219 4.99 -9.13 2.56
C THR A 219 5.87 -8.09 1.86
N ALA A 220 5.57 -6.80 2.02
CA ALA A 220 6.34 -5.72 1.40
C ALA A 220 7.81 -5.66 1.88
N ILE A 221 8.09 -6.15 3.10
CA ILE A 221 9.45 -6.20 3.68
C ILE A 221 10.24 -7.37 3.11
N ILE A 222 9.62 -8.54 3.00
CA ILE A 222 10.31 -9.76 2.54
C ILE A 222 10.48 -9.80 1.01
N THR A 223 9.75 -8.94 0.29
CA THR A 223 9.85 -8.86 -1.16
C THR A 223 11.09 -8.07 -1.57
N ASN A 224 12.03 -8.71 -2.25
CA ASN A 224 13.18 -8.04 -2.82
C ASN A 224 12.78 -7.27 -4.09
N LEU A 225 12.63 -5.95 -3.98
CA LEU A 225 12.26 -5.09 -5.12
C LEU A 225 13.39 -4.89 -6.13
N GLN A 226 14.66 -5.07 -5.75
CA GLN A 226 15.79 -4.69 -6.59
C GLN A 226 15.79 -5.34 -8.00
N PRO A 227 15.49 -6.63 -8.18
CA PRO A 227 15.47 -7.27 -9.49
C PRO A 227 14.33 -6.76 -10.39
N ALA A 228 13.27 -6.26 -9.77
CA ALA A 228 12.08 -5.75 -10.43
C ALA A 228 12.21 -4.28 -10.88
N LEU A 229 13.25 -3.57 -10.44
CA LEU A 229 13.45 -2.15 -10.78
C LEU A 229 14.37 -1.99 -11.99
N PRO A 230 14.28 -0.84 -12.70
CA PRO A 230 15.27 -0.46 -13.70
C PRO A 230 16.68 -0.46 -13.11
N LEU A 231 17.70 -0.69 -13.94
CA LEU A 231 19.09 -0.62 -13.48
C LEU A 231 19.40 0.73 -12.85
N GLY A 232 20.05 0.71 -11.68
CA GLY A 232 20.34 1.91 -10.89
C GLY A 232 19.15 2.42 -10.07
N GLY A 233 17.98 1.80 -10.18
CA GLY A 233 16.83 2.07 -9.31
C GLY A 233 17.14 1.65 -7.88
N ILE A 234 16.93 2.59 -6.95
CA ILE A 234 17.05 2.33 -5.51
C ILE A 234 15.66 1.98 -4.98
N PRO A 235 15.48 0.78 -4.38
CA PRO A 235 14.21 0.39 -3.79
C PRO A 235 13.79 1.35 -2.69
N MET A 236 12.53 1.79 -2.76
CA MET A 236 11.96 2.55 -1.67
C MET A 236 11.77 1.67 -0.42
N PRO A 237 11.98 2.22 0.79
CA PRO A 237 11.68 1.51 2.03
C PRO A 237 10.24 1.02 2.08
N ALA A 238 10.06 -0.25 2.41
CA ALA A 238 8.74 -0.85 2.56
C ALA A 238 7.99 -0.23 3.75
N LEU A 239 6.69 0.03 3.57
CA LEU A 239 5.77 0.41 4.64
C LEU A 239 4.75 -0.71 4.84
N THR A 240 4.54 -1.08 6.10
CA THR A 240 3.59 -2.14 6.48
C THR A 240 2.22 -1.55 6.83
N PRO A 241 1.13 -2.30 6.63
CA PRO A 241 -0.21 -1.83 6.99
C PRO A 241 -0.49 -1.87 8.50
N TYR A 242 0.43 -2.41 9.33
CA TYR A 242 0.22 -2.62 10.77
C TYR A 242 -0.26 -1.37 11.49
N VAL A 243 0.50 -0.27 11.39
CA VAL A 243 0.18 0.95 12.16
C VAL A 243 -1.18 1.50 11.76
N GLY A 244 -1.49 1.50 10.47
CA GLY A 244 -2.76 1.96 9.95
C GLY A 244 -3.95 1.12 10.40
N LEU A 245 -3.85 -0.21 10.29
CA LEU A 245 -4.91 -1.13 10.71
C LEU A 245 -5.07 -1.17 12.23
N LEU A 246 -3.98 -1.04 12.99
CA LEU A 246 -4.03 -0.89 14.45
C LEU A 246 -4.75 0.40 14.83
N LYS A 247 -4.51 1.52 14.14
CA LYS A 247 -5.26 2.78 14.36
C LYS A 247 -6.75 2.57 14.17
N TRP A 248 -7.17 1.83 13.14
CA TRP A 248 -8.59 1.51 12.94
C TRP A 248 -9.17 0.74 14.14
N CYS A 249 -8.46 -0.30 14.60
CA CYS A 249 -8.88 -1.09 15.75
C CYS A 249 -8.92 -0.26 17.05
N ILE A 250 -7.94 0.60 17.27
CA ILE A 250 -7.84 1.46 18.46
C ILE A 250 -8.92 2.54 18.44
N CYS A 251 -9.20 3.16 17.29
CA CYS A 251 -10.12 4.30 17.21
C CYS A 251 -11.59 3.89 17.09
N CYS A 252 -11.88 2.69 16.58
CA CYS A 252 -13.23 2.20 16.36
C CYS A 252 -14.17 2.36 17.59
N PRO A 253 -13.78 1.94 18.82
CA PRO A 253 -14.60 2.16 20.02
C PRO A 253 -14.87 3.63 20.31
N LEU A 254 -13.90 4.52 20.06
CA LEU A 254 -14.03 5.97 20.31
C LEU A 254 -15.04 6.65 19.39
N ASN A 255 -15.37 6.00 18.27
CA ASN A 255 -16.38 6.45 17.32
C ASN A 255 -17.71 5.70 17.52
N ASN A 256 -17.93 5.10 18.70
CA ASN A 256 -19.11 4.31 19.05
C ASN A 256 -19.37 3.12 18.10
N ASN A 257 -18.34 2.63 17.43
CA ASN A 257 -18.40 1.38 16.69
C ASN A 257 -17.80 0.27 17.56
N THR A 258 -18.62 -0.74 17.87
CA THR A 258 -18.22 -1.90 18.68
C THR A 258 -18.35 -3.20 17.90
N SER A 259 -18.39 -3.12 16.56
CA SER A 259 -18.45 -4.29 15.68
C SER A 259 -17.35 -5.29 16.03
N SER A 260 -17.75 -6.56 16.18
CA SER A 260 -16.83 -7.65 16.53
C SER A 260 -15.74 -7.85 15.49
N LEU A 261 -15.95 -7.38 14.26
CA LEU A 261 -14.97 -7.41 13.17
C LEU A 261 -13.66 -6.72 13.58
N TYR A 262 -13.70 -5.59 14.28
CA TYR A 262 -12.47 -4.92 14.72
C TYR A 262 -11.74 -5.67 15.82
N SER A 263 -12.44 -6.47 16.63
CA SER A 263 -11.78 -7.37 17.58
C SER A 263 -11.09 -8.54 16.87
N GLN A 264 -11.72 -9.09 15.83
CA GLN A 264 -11.12 -10.14 14.99
C GLN A 264 -9.92 -9.61 14.21
N LEU A 265 -10.05 -8.44 13.59
CA LEU A 265 -8.94 -7.77 12.91
C LEU A 265 -7.77 -7.50 13.85
N HIS A 266 -8.05 -6.96 15.05
CA HIS A 266 -7.04 -6.71 16.06
C HIS A 266 -6.31 -8.00 16.44
N LEU A 267 -7.04 -9.09 16.70
CA LEU A 267 -6.44 -10.39 16.98
C LEU A 267 -5.57 -10.89 15.82
N ALA A 268 -6.06 -10.81 14.58
CA ALA A 268 -5.31 -11.24 13.39
C ALA A 268 -4.00 -10.46 13.23
N LEU A 269 -4.01 -9.15 13.53
CA LEU A 269 -2.80 -8.32 13.51
C LEU A 269 -1.78 -8.73 14.59
N LEU A 270 -2.24 -9.03 15.81
CA LEU A 270 -1.35 -9.48 16.88
C LEU A 270 -0.74 -10.86 16.56
N GLN A 271 -1.54 -11.79 16.04
CA GLN A 271 -1.09 -13.10 15.59
C GLN A 271 -0.11 -12.99 14.43
N SER A 272 -0.37 -12.09 13.48
CA SER A 272 0.55 -11.79 12.38
C SER A 272 1.90 -11.26 12.87
N LEU A 273 1.93 -10.37 13.89
CA LEU A 273 3.17 -9.93 14.52
C LEU A 273 3.92 -11.07 15.21
N GLU A 274 3.21 -11.95 15.90
CA GLU A 274 3.80 -13.13 16.54
C GLU A 274 4.38 -14.11 15.50
N GLU A 275 3.64 -14.41 14.43
CA GLU A 275 4.15 -15.24 13.32
C GLU A 275 5.38 -14.61 12.67
N SER A 276 5.36 -13.27 12.50
CA SER A 276 6.49 -12.52 11.97
C SER A 276 7.75 -12.70 12.80
N PHE A 277 7.63 -12.88 14.13
CA PHE A 277 8.77 -13.14 15.02
C PHE A 277 9.40 -14.52 14.79
N HIS A 278 8.64 -15.51 14.35
CA HIS A 278 9.15 -16.84 14.04
C HIS A 278 9.61 -16.99 12.58
N SER A 279 9.20 -16.07 11.71
CA SER A 279 9.60 -16.08 10.29
C SER A 279 11.10 -15.80 10.12
N LYS A 280 11.77 -16.69 9.38
CA LYS A 280 13.17 -16.55 8.94
C LYS A 280 13.32 -15.71 7.68
N LEU A 281 12.21 -15.37 7.01
CA LEU A 281 12.20 -14.59 5.79
C LEU A 281 12.39 -13.09 6.05
N ILE A 282 12.11 -12.65 7.27
CA ILE A 282 12.25 -11.24 7.68
C ILE A 282 13.71 -10.96 8.02
N PRO A 283 14.35 -9.98 7.34
CA PRO A 283 15.72 -9.57 7.67
C PRO A 283 15.84 -9.07 9.12
N GLN A 284 17.00 -9.29 9.73
CA GLN A 284 17.33 -8.74 11.04
C GLN A 284 18.09 -7.41 10.89
N PRO A 285 17.79 -6.38 11.71
CA PRO A 285 16.73 -6.32 12.73
C PRO A 285 15.32 -6.24 12.11
N ARG A 286 14.31 -6.77 12.81
CA ARG A 286 12.90 -6.81 12.38
C ARG A 286 12.27 -5.41 12.34
N ASN A 287 12.57 -4.64 11.30
CA ASN A 287 12.08 -3.28 11.10
C ASN A 287 10.66 -3.26 10.52
N ILE A 288 9.70 -3.81 11.27
CA ILE A 288 8.32 -4.01 10.79
C ILE A 288 7.45 -2.77 11.04
N ILE A 289 7.57 -2.19 12.23
CA ILE A 289 6.74 -1.07 12.67
C ILE A 289 7.64 0.14 13.01
N PRO A 290 7.55 1.24 12.23
CA PRO A 290 8.28 2.47 12.54
C PRO A 290 7.67 3.15 13.76
N VAL A 291 8.47 3.31 14.82
CA VAL A 291 8.04 3.94 16.06
C VAL A 291 7.55 5.38 15.83
N GLN A 292 8.15 6.10 14.89
CA GLN A 292 7.77 7.48 14.58
C GLN A 292 6.29 7.63 14.17
N ILE A 293 5.74 6.67 13.42
CA ILE A 293 4.33 6.72 12.96
C ILE A 293 3.36 6.42 14.11
N LEU A 294 3.75 5.57 15.06
CA LEU A 294 2.99 5.35 16.29
C LEU A 294 3.08 6.57 17.22
N SER A 295 4.28 7.12 17.42
CA SER A 295 4.50 8.31 18.28
C SER A 295 3.71 9.53 17.79
N SER A 296 3.57 9.73 16.47
CA SER A 296 2.80 10.84 15.92
C SER A 296 1.29 10.69 16.13
N PHE A 297 0.81 9.46 16.32
CA PHE A 297 -0.60 9.17 16.58
C PHE A 297 -1.01 9.40 18.04
N ILE A 298 -0.11 9.19 19.00
CA ILE A 298 -0.41 9.30 20.44
C ILE A 298 -1.01 10.67 20.82
N PRO A 299 -0.48 11.84 20.39
CA PRO A 299 -1.08 13.13 20.71
C PRO A 299 -2.51 13.28 20.19
N ILE A 300 -2.80 12.74 19.00
CA ILE A 300 -4.13 12.79 18.39
C ILE A 300 -5.12 11.98 19.24
N LEU A 301 -4.71 10.76 19.63
CA LEU A 301 -5.49 9.91 20.51
C LEU A 301 -5.74 10.55 21.89
N VAL A 302 -4.70 11.14 22.50
CA VAL A 302 -4.82 11.88 23.78
C VAL A 302 -5.86 12.99 23.68
N ASN A 303 -5.84 13.76 22.58
CA ASN A 303 -6.80 14.84 22.38
C ASN A 303 -8.24 14.32 22.23
N LYS A 304 -8.45 13.26 21.44
CA LYS A 304 -9.77 12.64 21.27
C LYS A 304 -10.31 12.11 22.60
N VAL A 305 -9.48 11.40 23.34
CA VAL A 305 -9.80 10.83 24.66
C VAL A 305 -10.15 11.93 25.68
N LYS A 306 -9.40 13.04 25.70
CA LYS A 306 -9.73 14.21 26.53
C LYS A 306 -11.02 14.89 26.11
N GLN A 307 -11.28 15.00 24.81
CA GLN A 307 -12.48 15.61 24.28
C GLN A 307 -13.72 14.81 24.68
N LEU A 308 -13.72 13.49 24.47
CA LEU A 308 -14.83 12.61 24.84
C LEU A 308 -15.13 12.66 26.34
N SER A 309 -14.11 12.65 27.20
CA SER A 309 -14.29 12.82 28.65
C SER A 309 -14.94 14.14 29.04
N LYS A 310 -14.60 15.23 28.35
CA LYS A 310 -15.16 16.54 28.65
C LYS A 310 -16.60 16.66 28.16
N GLN A 311 -16.90 16.06 27.01
CA GLN A 311 -18.24 16.06 26.43
C GLN A 311 -19.20 15.14 27.19
N HIS A 312 -18.69 14.03 27.74
CA HIS A 312 -19.49 12.99 28.39
C HIS A 312 -18.89 12.57 29.76
N PRO A 313 -18.82 13.47 30.76
CA PRO A 313 -18.04 13.26 31.99
C PRO A 313 -18.56 12.14 32.92
N ASN A 314 -19.79 11.66 32.72
CA ASN A 314 -20.40 10.59 33.53
C ASN A 314 -21.05 9.50 32.66
N ASP A 315 -20.67 9.40 31.39
CA ASP A 315 -21.21 8.37 30.50
C ASP A 315 -20.37 7.09 30.63
N SER A 316 -20.97 6.08 31.26
CA SER A 316 -20.32 4.80 31.52
C SER A 316 -19.97 4.05 30.23
N GLU A 317 -20.73 4.22 29.14
CA GLU A 317 -20.45 3.52 27.89
C GLU A 317 -19.29 4.21 27.15
N VAL A 318 -19.24 5.55 27.16
CA VAL A 318 -18.09 6.29 26.63
C VAL A 318 -16.81 5.95 27.38
N GLU A 319 -16.85 5.87 28.71
CA GLU A 319 -15.66 5.46 29.49
C GLU A 319 -15.23 4.04 29.14
N LYS A 320 -16.17 3.09 29.02
CA LYS A 320 -15.87 1.71 28.59
C LYS A 320 -15.25 1.65 27.19
N ASN A 321 -15.75 2.45 26.26
CA ASN A 321 -15.18 2.56 24.90
C ASN A 321 -13.77 3.15 24.92
N ILE A 322 -13.51 4.13 25.78
CA ILE A 322 -12.15 4.67 25.99
C ILE A 322 -11.23 3.59 26.58
N GLN A 323 -11.68 2.83 27.58
CA GLN A 323 -10.88 1.75 28.15
C GLN A 323 -10.56 0.68 27.10
N LEU A 324 -11.55 0.23 26.32
CA LEU A 324 -11.34 -0.73 25.24
C LEU A 324 -10.34 -0.24 24.19
N SER A 325 -10.40 1.04 23.81
CA SER A 325 -9.45 1.68 22.90
C SER A 325 -8.02 1.62 23.44
N LEU A 326 -7.84 1.98 24.72
CA LEU A 326 -6.53 2.00 25.38
C LEU A 326 -6.00 0.58 25.64
N ASP A 327 -6.87 -0.39 25.93
CA ASP A 327 -6.49 -1.80 26.06
C ASP A 327 -5.95 -2.35 24.73
N ARG A 328 -6.63 -2.05 23.60
CA ARG A 328 -6.15 -2.44 22.26
C ARG A 328 -4.78 -1.82 21.96
N LEU A 329 -4.57 -0.54 22.29
CA LEU A 329 -3.28 0.11 22.14
C LEU A 329 -2.20 -0.57 22.98
N ALA A 330 -2.50 -0.85 24.26
CA ALA A 330 -1.55 -1.49 25.18
C ALA A 330 -1.15 -2.90 24.72
N GLN A 331 -2.12 -3.71 24.28
CA GLN A 331 -1.87 -5.04 23.70
C GLN A 331 -0.97 -4.95 22.47
N ALA A 332 -1.26 -4.03 21.54
CA ALA A 332 -0.46 -3.85 20.33
C ALA A 332 0.99 -3.46 20.63
N ILE A 333 1.21 -2.53 21.57
CA ILE A 333 2.55 -2.13 21.99
C ILE A 333 3.27 -3.29 22.68
N GLN A 334 2.58 -4.00 23.57
CA GLN A 334 3.16 -5.14 24.29
C GLN A 334 3.63 -6.23 23.34
N VAL A 335 2.80 -6.61 22.36
CA VAL A 335 3.16 -7.61 21.35
C VAL A 335 4.30 -7.09 20.49
N ALA A 336 4.22 -5.87 19.96
CA ALA A 336 5.26 -5.31 19.08
C ALA A 336 6.63 -5.17 19.77
N LEU A 337 6.66 -4.91 21.09
CA LEU A 337 7.89 -4.94 21.89
C LEU A 337 8.40 -6.37 22.11
N ALA A 338 7.52 -7.31 22.42
CA ALA A 338 7.88 -8.72 22.65
C ALA A 338 8.37 -9.42 21.37
N THR A 339 7.84 -9.06 20.21
CA THR A 339 8.22 -9.60 18.89
C THR A 339 9.37 -8.81 18.24
N GLU A 340 9.98 -7.88 18.96
CA GLU A 340 11.07 -7.01 18.49
C GLU A 340 10.75 -6.27 17.17
N SER A 341 9.46 -6.03 16.90
CA SER A 341 8.98 -5.53 15.62
C SER A 341 9.05 -4.00 15.48
N LEU A 342 9.27 -3.29 16.60
CA LEU A 342 9.43 -1.84 16.64
C LEU A 342 10.85 -1.40 16.28
N PHE A 343 10.99 -0.42 15.39
CA PHE A 343 12.27 0.21 15.07
C PHE A 343 12.22 1.75 15.17
N GLY A 344 13.33 2.34 15.62
CA GLY A 344 13.44 3.76 15.94
C GLY A 344 13.51 4.03 17.45
N ASN A 345 13.17 5.25 17.87
CA ASN A 345 13.28 5.70 19.26
C ASN A 345 12.13 5.17 20.14
N LYS A 346 12.30 3.95 20.67
CA LYS A 346 11.33 3.27 21.55
C LYS A 346 11.07 4.06 22.84
N GLU A 347 12.09 4.72 23.40
CA GLU A 347 11.95 5.50 24.64
C GLU A 347 11.02 6.70 24.46
N ASP A 348 11.13 7.44 23.34
CA ASP A 348 10.21 8.54 23.02
C ASP A 348 8.76 8.06 22.95
N LEU A 349 8.51 6.88 22.37
CA LEU A 349 7.17 6.28 22.35
C LEU A 349 6.66 5.98 23.77
N LEU A 350 7.48 5.31 24.59
CA LEU A 350 7.10 4.96 25.96
C LEU A 350 6.81 6.22 26.80
N ASN A 351 7.63 7.26 26.66
CA ASN A 351 7.44 8.54 27.35
C ASN A 351 6.13 9.24 26.92
N ARG A 352 5.79 9.20 25.63
CA ARG A 352 4.52 9.77 25.13
C ARG A 352 3.29 9.03 25.66
N LEU A 353 3.40 7.73 25.90
CA LEU A 353 2.30 6.89 26.38
C LEU A 353 1.97 7.11 27.87
N GLU A 354 2.88 7.67 28.66
CA GLU A 354 2.67 7.91 30.10
C GLU A 354 1.42 8.74 30.40
N VAL A 355 1.07 9.67 29.50
CA VAL A 355 -0.15 10.49 29.63
C VAL A 355 -1.41 9.64 29.60
N LEU A 356 -1.43 8.59 28.77
CA LEU A 356 -2.57 7.67 28.64
C LEU A 356 -2.54 6.58 29.72
N ALA A 357 -1.36 6.16 30.16
CA ALA A 357 -1.20 5.09 31.16
C ALA A 357 -1.88 5.40 32.49
N LYS A 358 -1.96 6.68 32.88
CA LYS A 358 -2.68 7.12 34.09
C LYS A 358 -4.17 6.79 34.07
N ARG A 359 -4.73 6.50 32.90
CA ARG A 359 -6.16 6.22 32.71
C ARG A 359 -6.46 4.75 32.41
N ASN A 360 -5.45 3.94 32.08
CA ASN A 360 -5.64 2.56 31.70
C ASN A 360 -4.61 1.64 32.36
N ARG A 361 -5.10 0.69 33.16
CA ARG A 361 -4.28 -0.23 33.96
C ARG A 361 -3.37 -1.11 33.09
N LEU A 362 -3.86 -1.59 31.94
CA LEU A 362 -3.06 -2.46 31.08
C LEU A 362 -1.87 -1.71 30.51
N LEU A 363 -2.09 -0.49 30.01
CA LEU A 363 -1.02 0.36 29.49
C LEU A 363 0.02 0.70 30.56
N GLU A 364 -0.41 0.96 31.80
CA GLU A 364 0.48 1.17 32.94
C GLU A 364 1.39 -0.05 33.20
N ILE A 365 0.82 -1.26 33.16
CA ILE A 365 1.58 -2.51 33.33
C ILE A 365 2.62 -2.68 32.21
N VAL A 366 2.23 -2.41 30.96
CA VAL A 366 3.12 -2.49 29.79
C VAL A 366 4.30 -1.53 29.94
N LEU A 367 4.05 -0.26 30.30
CA LEU A 367 5.12 0.73 30.49
C LEU A 367 6.09 0.33 31.60
N LYS A 368 5.58 -0.09 32.77
CA LYS A 368 6.42 -0.52 33.91
C LYS A 368 7.33 -1.69 33.54
N THR A 369 6.78 -2.68 32.82
CA THR A 369 7.50 -3.89 32.40
C THR A 369 8.69 -3.57 31.50
N HIS A 370 8.52 -2.62 30.57
CA HIS A 370 9.57 -2.29 29.60
C HIS A 370 10.51 -1.16 30.05
N GLN A 371 10.07 -0.25 30.92
CA GLN A 371 10.95 0.74 31.55
C GLN A 371 11.96 0.09 32.51
N THR A 372 11.57 -0.99 33.20
CA THR A 372 12.46 -1.67 34.17
C THR A 372 13.55 -2.49 33.46
N LYS A 373 13.27 -3.01 32.26
CA LYS A 373 14.26 -3.74 31.44
C LYS A 373 15.38 -2.83 30.90
N SER A 374 15.13 -1.55 30.64
CA SER A 374 16.17 -0.61 30.21
C SER A 374 17.24 -0.33 31.27
N PHE A 375 16.96 -0.56 32.55
CA PHE A 375 17.92 -0.38 33.65
C PHE A 375 18.75 -1.64 33.98
N THR A 376 18.44 -2.77 33.35
CA THR A 376 19.21 -4.02 33.48
C THR A 376 20.06 -4.21 32.23
N ILE A 377 21.05 -3.34 32.03
CA ILE A 377 22.17 -3.65 31.13
C ILE A 377 22.95 -4.77 31.82
N GLU A 378 22.85 -5.98 31.26
CA GLU A 378 23.67 -7.12 31.63
C GLU A 378 25.15 -6.71 31.57
N THR A 379 25.78 -6.62 32.74
CA THR A 379 27.23 -6.68 32.85
C THR A 379 27.67 -8.00 32.21
N PRO A 380 28.57 -8.00 31.20
CA PRO A 380 29.05 -9.25 30.65
C PRO A 380 29.82 -9.97 31.74
N PHE A 381 29.33 -11.13 32.17
CA PHE A 381 30.12 -12.06 32.96
C PHE A 381 31.30 -12.50 32.10
N VAL A 382 32.46 -11.90 32.37
CA VAL A 382 33.76 -12.42 31.94
C VAL A 382 33.99 -13.72 32.72
N TYR A 383 33.89 -14.86 32.04
CA TYR A 383 34.46 -16.09 32.55
C TYR A 383 35.95 -16.10 32.21
N VAL A 384 36.78 -16.16 33.27
CA VAL A 384 38.22 -16.45 33.26
C VAL A 384 38.44 -17.92 32.95
#